data_AF-A0A0F2R7X2-F1
#
_entry.id   AF-A0A0F2R7X2-F1
#
_cell.length_a   1.000
_cell.length_b   1.000
_cell.length_c   1.000
_cell.angle_alpha   90.00
_cell.angle_beta   90.00
_cell.angle_gamma   90.00
#
_symmetry.space_group_name_H-M   'P 1'
#
loop_
_entity.id
_entity.type
_entity.pdbx_description
1 polymer ?
#
loop_
_entity_poly.entity_id
_entity_poly.type
_entity_poly.pdbx_seq_one_letter_code
_entity_poly.pdbx_strand_id
1 'polypeptide(L)'
;MRTKKEAKTAKILFWCISPLLFFAFMRLFYLIFRYVFGTLVIQLIGVEHKSLIILIATLTSTGFTVAVIVYLYRQYKTHILGEK
;
A
#
# COMPACT_ATOMS: atom_id res chain seq x y z
N MET A 1 -20.80 17.57 -17.51
CA MET A 1 -21.50 16.26 -17.38
C MET A 1 -20.53 15.19 -17.89
N ARG A 2 -19.76 14.52 -17.02
CA ARG A 2 -18.87 13.42 -17.46
C ARG A 2 -19.78 12.29 -17.94
N THR A 3 -19.62 11.85 -19.19
CA THR A 3 -20.57 10.90 -19.79
C THR A 3 -20.46 9.55 -19.05
N LYS A 4 -21.59 8.85 -18.84
CA LYS A 4 -21.62 7.55 -18.12
C LYS A 4 -20.62 6.51 -18.65
N LYS A 5 -20.18 6.65 -19.92
CA LYS A 5 -19.15 5.82 -20.55
C LYS A 5 -17.75 6.10 -20.00
N GLU A 6 -17.36 7.37 -19.84
CA GLU A 6 -16.05 7.76 -19.29
C GLU A 6 -15.86 7.30 -17.84
N ALA A 7 -16.92 7.34 -17.04
CA ALA A 7 -16.90 6.84 -15.67
C ALA A 7 -16.70 5.31 -15.59
N LYS A 8 -17.28 4.56 -16.52
CA LYS A 8 -17.06 3.11 -16.63
C LYS A 8 -15.63 2.78 -17.06
N THR A 9 -15.11 3.47 -18.06
CA THR A 9 -13.73 3.26 -18.54
C THR A 9 -12.71 3.59 -17.45
N ALA A 10 -12.88 4.71 -16.74
CA ALA A 10 -12.02 5.05 -15.60
C ALA A 10 -12.05 3.97 -14.50
N LYS A 11 -13.23 3.38 -14.23
CA LYS A 11 -13.39 2.33 -13.21
C LYS A 11 -12.63 1.06 -13.60
N ILE A 12 -12.68 0.69 -14.88
CA ILE A 12 -11.94 -0.47 -15.41
C ILE A 12 -10.44 -0.20 -15.38
N LEU A 13 -10.01 0.99 -15.80
CA LEU A 13 -8.59 1.38 -15.78
C LEU A 13 -8.03 1.36 -14.36
N PHE A 14 -8.79 1.91 -13.40
CA PHE A 14 -8.41 1.91 -11.99
C PHE A 14 -8.35 0.49 -11.43
N TRP A 15 -9.32 -0.37 -11.77
CA TRP A 15 -9.31 -1.76 -11.30
C TRP A 15 -8.16 -2.58 -11.90
N CYS A 16 -7.71 -2.24 -13.11
CA CYS A 16 -6.56 -2.87 -13.76
C CYS A 16 -5.21 -2.37 -13.20
N ILE A 17 -5.12 -1.08 -12.88
CA ILE A 17 -3.92 -0.46 -12.28
C ILE A 17 -3.81 -0.76 -10.78
N SER A 18 -4.93 -0.90 -10.07
CA SER A 18 -4.97 -1.15 -8.63
C SER A 18 -4.12 -2.34 -8.15
N PRO A 19 -4.18 -3.55 -8.74
CA PRO A 19 -3.31 -4.66 -8.33
C PRO A 19 -1.83 -4.38 -8.60
N LEU A 20 -1.50 -3.70 -9.69
CA LEU A 20 -0.12 -3.33 -10.01
C LEU A 20 0.42 -2.30 -9.01
N LEU A 21 -0.40 -1.31 -8.67
CA LEU A 21 -0.11 -0.30 -7.67
C LEU A 21 0.01 -0.91 -6.26
N PHE A 22 -0.83 -1.91 -5.94
CA PHE A 22 -0.74 -2.66 -4.69
C PHE A 22 0.60 -3.34 -4.54
N PHE A 23 1.03 -4.11 -5.54
CA PHE A 23 2.32 -4.80 -5.51
C PHE A 23 3.49 -3.81 -5.44
N ALA A 24 3.40 -2.68 -6.15
CA ALA A 24 4.40 -1.62 -6.07
C ALA A 24 4.49 -1.03 -4.64
N PHE A 25 3.36 -0.69 -4.03
CA PHE A 25 3.33 -0.18 -2.65
C PHE A 25 3.77 -1.22 -1.62
N MET A 26 3.33 -2.48 -1.75
CA MET A 26 3.77 -3.59 -0.89
C MET A 26 5.29 -3.70 -0.91
N ARG A 27 5.89 -3.68 -2.11
CA ARG A 27 7.35 -3.79 -2.26
C ARG A 27 8.07 -2.54 -1.73
N LEU A 28 7.51 -1.36 -1.97
CA LEU A 28 8.07 -0.09 -1.49
C LEU A 28 8.05 -0.02 0.04
N PHE A 29 6.90 -0.29 0.67
CA PHE A 29 6.77 -0.31 2.13
C PHE A 29 7.61 -1.41 2.75
N TYR A 30 7.65 -2.60 2.17
CA TYR A 30 8.52 -3.66 2.65
C TYR A 30 10.00 -3.25 2.63
N LEU A 31 10.48 -2.60 1.56
CA LEU A 31 11.85 -2.09 1.49
C LEU A 31 12.10 -0.99 2.52
N ILE A 32 11.18 -0.03 2.66
CA ILE A 32 11.30 1.05 3.64
C ILE A 32 11.32 0.49 5.06
N PHE A 33 10.34 -0.34 5.44
CA PHE A 33 10.28 -0.92 6.78
C PHE A 33 11.45 -1.87 7.04
N ARG A 34 11.87 -2.67 6.07
CA ARG A 34 13.07 -3.50 6.21
C ARG A 34 14.32 -2.67 6.40
N TYR A 35 14.44 -1.53 5.72
CA TYR A 35 15.56 -0.61 5.91
C TYR A 35 15.48 0.06 7.28
N VAL A 36 14.34 0.67 7.62
CA VAL A 36 14.10 1.39 8.88
C VAL A 36 14.25 0.47 10.10
N PHE A 37 13.58 -0.68 10.12
CA PHE A 37 13.74 -1.65 11.20
C PHE A 37 15.10 -2.35 11.16
N GLY A 38 15.67 -2.57 9.97
CA GLY A 38 17.03 -3.08 9.83
C GLY A 38 18.04 -2.17 10.51
N THR A 39 18.00 -0.86 10.23
CA THR A 39 18.93 0.12 10.82
C THR A 39 18.64 0.36 12.30
N LEU A 40 17.37 0.58 12.68
CA LEU A 40 17.00 0.89 14.06
C LEU A 40 17.27 -0.29 14.99
N VAL A 41 16.90 -1.51 14.59
CA VAL A 41 17.00 -2.68 15.48
C VAL A 41 18.43 -3.23 15.54
N ILE A 42 19.20 -3.15 14.45
CA ILE A 42 20.65 -3.45 14.51
C ILE A 42 21.34 -2.51 15.49
N GLN A 43 20.97 -1.22 15.51
CA GLN A 43 21.54 -0.25 16.46
C GLN A 43 21.06 -0.46 17.91
N LEU A 44 19.81 -0.90 18.13
CA LEU A 44 19.26 -1.04 19.48
C LEU A 44 19.53 -2.38 20.17
N ILE A 45 19.51 -3.50 19.45
CA ILE A 45 19.46 -4.85 20.06
C ILE A 45 20.60 -5.77 19.56
N GLY A 46 21.28 -5.39 18.48
CA GLY A 46 22.29 -6.25 17.85
C GLY A 46 21.69 -7.34 16.96
N VAL A 47 22.56 -8.01 16.21
CA VAL A 47 22.26 -8.81 15.00
C VAL A 47 21.42 -10.07 15.28
N GLU A 48 21.23 -10.46 16.54
CA GLU A 48 20.63 -11.74 16.94
C GLU A 48 19.11 -11.85 16.72
N HIS A 49 18.39 -10.76 16.49
CA HIS A 49 16.92 -10.79 16.38
C HIS A 49 16.39 -10.49 14.96
N LYS A 50 17.17 -10.80 13.93
CA LYS A 50 16.80 -10.63 12.51
C LYS A 50 15.42 -11.20 12.14
N SER A 51 15.03 -12.34 12.69
CA SER A 51 13.73 -12.95 12.40
C SER A 51 12.55 -12.13 12.94
N LEU A 52 12.69 -11.52 14.13
CA LEU A 52 11.68 -10.65 14.74
C LEU A 52 11.49 -9.37 13.93
N ILE A 53 12.59 -8.78 13.45
CA ILE A 53 12.60 -7.60 12.57
C ILE A 53 11.80 -7.88 11.30
N ILE A 54 12.07 -9.02 10.65
CA ILE A 54 11.38 -9.41 9.43
C ILE A 54 9.88 -9.57 9.71
N LEU A 55 9.51 -10.20 10.82
CA LEU A 55 8.11 -10.46 11.15
C LEU A 55 7.33 -9.16 11.40
N ILE A 56 7.90 -8.22 12.15
CA ILE A 56 7.28 -6.91 12.43
C ILE A 56 7.21 -6.06 11.15
N ALA A 57 8.27 -6.03 10.35
CA ALA A 57 8.30 -5.31 9.07
C ALA A 57 7.26 -5.87 8.07
N THR A 58 7.06 -7.19 8.06
CA THR A 58 6.08 -7.83 7.17
C THR A 58 4.66 -7.50 7.62
N LEU A 59 4.37 -7.56 8.92
CA LEU A 59 3.06 -7.20 9.48
C LEU A 59 2.71 -5.73 9.21
N THR A 60 3.64 -4.82 9.51
CA THR A 60 3.45 -3.37 9.30
C THR A 60 3.31 -3.04 7.82
N SER A 61 4.16 -3.59 6.94
CA SER A 61 4.05 -3.43 5.49
C SER A 61 2.69 -3.91 4.97
N THR A 62 2.24 -5.09 5.39
CA THR A 62 0.95 -5.64 4.95
C THR A 62 -0.21 -4.76 5.41
N GLY A 63 -0.22 -4.38 6.69
CA GLY A 63 -1.24 -3.49 7.24
C GLY A 63 -1.29 -2.14 6.54
N PHE A 64 -0.13 -1.52 6.30
CA PHE A 64 -0.05 -0.24 5.58
C PHE A 64 -0.53 -0.38 4.13
N THR A 65 -0.15 -1.45 3.43
CA THR A 65 -0.55 -1.64 2.04
C THR A 65 -2.06 -1.82 1.91
N VAL A 66 -2.69 -2.57 2.83
CA VAL A 66 -4.15 -2.70 2.88
C VAL A 66 -4.80 -1.35 3.18
N ALA A 67 -4.28 -0.58 4.15
CA ALA A 67 -4.80 0.75 4.47
C ALA A 67 -4.71 1.71 3.28
N VAL A 68 -3.60 1.70 2.54
CA VAL A 68 -3.42 2.52 1.33
C VAL A 68 -4.39 2.11 0.22
N ILE A 69 -4.64 0.82 -0.01
CA ILE A 69 -5.69 0.38 -0.94
C ILE A 69 -7.06 0.91 -0.52
N VAL A 70 -7.43 0.75 0.75
CA VAL A 70 -8.74 1.17 1.24
C VAL A 70 -8.89 2.69 1.10
N TYR A 71 -7.82 3.44 1.39
CA TYR A 71 -7.78 4.88 1.21
C TYR A 71 -7.92 5.28 -0.26
N LEU A 72 -7.15 4.66 -1.17
CA LEU A 72 -7.25 4.89 -2.61
C LEU A 72 -8.63 4.54 -3.15
N TYR A 73 -9.25 3.46 -2.66
CA TYR A 73 -10.59 3.07 -3.06
C TYR A 73 -11.64 4.08 -2.59
N ARG A 74 -11.52 4.58 -1.35
CA ARG A 74 -12.36 5.68 -0.84
C ARG A 74 -12.18 6.94 -1.66
N GLN A 75 -10.94 7.38 -1.89
CA GLN A 75 -10.61 8.55 -2.70
C GLN A 75 -11.15 8.42 -4.13
N TYR A 76 -11.00 7.25 -4.75
CA TYR A 76 -11.55 6.96 -6.07
C TYR A 76 -13.07 7.06 -6.09
N LYS A 77 -13.75 6.48 -5.08
CA LYS A 77 -15.21 6.58 -4.95
C LYS A 77 -15.65 8.04 -4.80
N THR A 78 -14.98 8.81 -3.94
CA THR A 78 -15.35 10.20 -3.65
C THR A 78 -15.06 11.15 -4.82
N HIS A 79 -13.90 11.04 -5.49
CA HIS A 79 -13.49 11.96 -6.54
C HIS A 79 -13.93 11.58 -7.96
N ILE A 80 -14.13 10.28 -8.25
CA ILE A 80 -14.47 9.82 -9.61
C ILE A 80 -15.93 9.40 -9.72
N LEU A 81 -16.52 8.79 -8.68
CA LEU A 81 -17.94 8.41 -8.70
C LEU A 81 -18.85 9.48 -8.10
N GLY A 82 -18.33 10.40 -7.27
CA GLY A 82 -19.12 11.50 -6.71
C GLY A 82 -20.20 11.07 -5.71
N GLU A 83 -20.23 9.79 -5.32
CA GLU A 83 -21.01 9.32 -4.19
C GLU A 83 -20.31 9.79 -2.91
N LYS A 84 -20.85 10.86 -2.31
CA LYS A 84 -20.61 11.18 -0.89
C LYS A 84 -21.15 10.06 -0.01
#